data_AF-A0A921F3S8-F1
#
_entry.id   AF-A0A921F3S8-F1
#
_cell.length_a   1.000
_cell.length_b   1.000
_cell.length_c   1.000
_cell.angle_alpha   90.00
_cell.angle_beta   90.00
_cell.angle_gamma   90.00
#
_symmetry.space_group_name_H-M   'P 1'
#
loop_
_entity.id
_entity.type
_entity.pdbx_description
1 polymer ?
#
loop_
_entity_poly.entity_id
_entity_poly.type
_entity_poly.pdbx_seq_one_letter_code
_entity_poly.pdbx_strand_id
1 'polypeptide(L)' 'MYGWVWRHIPGPTPVRVLLVLAAVVALFFLLMEVVYPLIEQAMPFSDVSVS' A
#
# COMPACT_ATOMS: atom_id res chain seq x y z
N MET A 1 -2.48 -27.00 -11.18
CA MET A 1 -2.47 -25.63 -11.73
C MET A 1 -2.49 -24.57 -10.61
N TYR A 2 -1.40 -24.45 -9.84
CA TYR A 2 -1.04 -23.27 -9.00
C TYR A 2 0.49 -23.01 -9.04
N GLY A 3 1.23 -23.80 -9.82
CA GLY A 3 2.69 -23.83 -9.80
C GLY A 3 3.37 -22.65 -10.49
N TRP A 4 2.65 -21.86 -11.28
CA TRP A 4 3.24 -20.73 -12.02
C TRP A 4 3.53 -19.54 -11.10
N VAL A 5 2.61 -19.22 -10.18
CA VAL A 5 2.81 -18.19 -9.13
C VAL A 5 3.94 -18.63 -8.19
N TRP A 6 4.04 -19.92 -7.90
CA TRP A 6 5.11 -20.47 -7.06
C TRP A 6 6.47 -20.59 -7.76
N ARG A 7 6.60 -20.20 -9.03
CA ARG A 7 7.89 -20.26 -9.76
C ARG A 7 8.50 -18.89 -10.02
N HIS A 8 7.71 -17.82 -10.01
CA HIS A 8 8.20 -16.46 -10.28
C HIS A 8 8.77 -15.73 -9.07
N ILE A 9 8.54 -16.23 -7.86
CA ILE A 9 9.00 -15.56 -6.64
C ILE A 9 10.27 -16.29 -6.16
N PRO A 10 11.49 -15.74 -6.36
CA PRO A 10 12.71 -16.39 -5.91
C PRO A 10 12.74 -16.45 -4.38
N GLY A 11 13.03 -17.63 -3.84
CA GLY A 11 13.20 -17.85 -2.41
C GLY A 11 12.12 -18.70 -1.72
N PRO A 12 12.43 -19.23 -0.52
CA PRO A 12 11.57 -20.11 0.25
C PRO A 12 10.27 -19.40 0.67
N THR A 13 9.20 -20.16 0.92
CA THR A 13 7.88 -19.67 1.35
C THR A 13 7.88 -18.46 2.30
N PRO A 14 8.69 -18.43 3.40
CA PRO A 14 8.77 -17.25 4.28
C PRO A 14 9.22 -15.97 3.58
N VAL A 15 10.13 -16.02 2.62
CA VAL A 15 10.62 -14.84 1.88
C VAL A 15 9.49 -14.25 1.02
N ARG A 16 8.64 -15.10 0.46
CA ARG A 16 7.47 -14.66 -0.32
C ARG A 16 6.44 -13.95 0.54
N VAL A 17 6.16 -14.52 1.71
CA VAL A 17 5.26 -13.90 2.69
C VAL A 17 5.80 -12.55 3.11
N LEU A 18 7.11 -12.47 3.39
CA LEU A 18 7.76 -11.23 3.78
C LEU A 18 7.70 -10.17 2.68
N LEU A 19 7.94 -10.53 1.42
CA LEU A 19 7.82 -9.62 0.27
C LEU A 19 6.39 -9.11 0.07
N VAL A 20 5.39 -9.99 0.16
CA VAL A 20 3.97 -9.58 0.06
C VAL A 20 3.62 -8.64 1.21
N LEU A 21 4.04 -8.97 2.42
CA LEU A 21 3.78 -8.15 3.60
C LEU A 21 4.45 -6.77 3.48
N ALA A 22 5.70 -6.72 3.03
CA ALA A 22 6.41 -5.48 2.76
C ALA A 22 5.71 -4.64 1.67
N ALA A 23 5.22 -5.27 0.59
CA ALA A 23 4.49 -4.58 -0.45
C ALA A 23 3.16 -3.99 0.06
N VAL A 24 2.43 -4.72 0.90
CA VAL A 24 1.19 -4.22 1.53
C VAL A 24 1.48 -3.04 2.45
N VAL A 25 2.53 -3.12 3.28
CA VAL A 25 2.95 -2.03 4.15
C VAL A 25 3.35 -0.80 3.32
N ALA A 26 4.16 -0.99 2.29
CA ALA A 26 4.56 0.10 1.40
C ALA A 26 3.35 0.76 0.72
N LEU A 27 2.35 -0.03 0.29
CA LEU A 27 1.12 0.48 -0.30
C LEU A 27 0.30 1.29 0.72
N PHE A 28 0.18 0.80 1.95
CA PHE A 28 -0.49 1.51 3.03
C PHE A 28 0.16 2.88 3.29
N PHE A 29 1.50 2.92 3.40
CA PHE A 29 2.23 4.18 3.55
C PHE A 29 2.06 5.10 2.35
N LEU A 30 2.13 4.58 1.12
CA LEU A 30 1.90 5.38 -0.08
C LEU A 30 0.49 6.01 -0.08
N LEU A 31 -0.52 5.26 0.33
CA LEU A 31 -1.89 5.78 0.42
C LEU A 31 -2.00 6.87 1.49
N MET A 32 -1.36 6.71 2.64
CA MET A 32 -1.42 7.70 3.73
C MET A 32 -0.54 8.93 3.49
N GLU A 33 0.67 8.77 2.95
CA GLU A 33 1.62 9.88 2.78
C GLU A 33 1.45 10.63 1.47
N VAL A 34 0.89 10.01 0.43
CA VAL A 34 0.75 10.64 -0.89
C VAL A 34 -0.71 10.79 -1.28
N VAL A 35 -1.48 9.71 -1.24
CA VAL A 35 -2.87 9.75 -1.74
C VAL A 35 -3.77 10.57 -0.82
N TYR A 36 -3.66 10.39 0.50
CA TYR A 36 -4.44 11.15 1.48
C TYR A 36 -4.22 12.67 1.37
N PRO A 37 -2.99 13.22 1.37
CA PRO A 37 -2.81 14.67 1.27
C PRO A 37 -3.24 15.24 -0.08
N LEU A 38 -3.16 14.45 -1.17
CA LEU A 38 -3.70 14.87 -2.47
C LEU A 38 -5.23 14.95 -2.45
N ILE A 39 -5.89 13.99 -1.79
CA ILE A 39 -7.35 13.98 -1.65
C ILE A 39 -7.80 15.06 -0.66
N GLU A 40 -7.11 15.25 0.46
CA GLU A 40 -7.39 16.28 1.45
C GLU A 40 -7.44 17.68 0.84
N GLN A 41 -6.45 18.02 0.01
CA GLN A 41 -6.41 19.30 -0.74
C GLN A 41 -7.57 19.44 -1.74
N ALA A 42 -8.09 18.33 -2.26
CA ALA A 42 -9.19 18.33 -3.23
C ALA A 42 -10.57 18.25 -2.56
N MET A 43 -10.64 17.99 -1.24
CA MET A 43 -11.90 17.83 -0.53
C MET A 43 -12.47 19.19 -0.11
N PRO A 44 -13.67 19.59 -0.57
CA PRO A 44 -14.28 20.89 -0.27
C PRO A 44 -14.75 21.05 1.19
N PHE A 45 -14.43 20.11 2.07
CA PHE A 45 -14.79 20.10 3.50
C PHE A 45 -13.57 20.22 4.42
N SER A 46 -12.36 20.32 3.88
CA SER A 46 -11.13 20.53 4.68
C SER A 46 -11.09 21.92 5.34
N ASP A 47 -11.89 22.87 4.84
CA ASP A 47 -12.11 24.20 5.43
C ASP A 47 -13.18 24.20 6.54
N VAL A 48 -13.06 23.30 7.53
CA VAL A 48 -13.67 23.53 8.85
C VAL A 48 -12.64 24.13 9.79
N SER A 49 -12.13 25.30 9.40
CA SER A 49 -11.45 26.19 10.33
C SER A 49 -12.45 26.60 11.41
N VAL A 50 -12.37 25.96 12.58
CA VAL A 50 -13.04 26.43 13.79
C VAL A 50 -12.50 27.84 14.06
N SER A 51 -13.32 28.84 13.78
CA SER A 51 -13.11 30.26 14.10
C SER A 51 -13.31 30.54 15.58
#